data_AF-A0A382VMI6-F1
#
_entry.id   AF-A0A382VMI6-F1
#
_cell.length_a   1.000
_cell.length_b   1.000
_cell.length_c   1.000
_cell.angle_alpha   90.00
_cell.angle_beta   90.00
_cell.angle_gamma   90.00
#
_symmetry.space_group_name_H-M   'P 1'
#
loop_
_entity.id
_entity.type
_entity.pdbx_description
1 polymer ?
#
loop_
_entity_poly.entity_id
_entity_poly.type
_entity_poly.pdbx_seq_one_letter_code
_entity_poly.pdbx_strand_id
1 'polypeptide(L)'
;MIRGHLSEGIPDVIPNHPGIDPNVDHAPFRRDILTDDEKRLSLHNALRYFPSDTHDVLAQEFADELNAYGRIYMHRYRPTHEEMRAYPIDTYPANSSHAAAIMLMIQNNLDPHVAQFPHELITYGGNGSVFQNWAQYRITMRYLSQMTDHQTLVMYSGHPLGLFPSHPNAPRVVVSNGMVIPNYSK
;
A
#
# COMPACT_ATOMS: atom_id res chain seq x y z
N MET A 1 -18.65 -8.30 6.79
CA MET A 1 -19.04 -7.70 5.50
C MET A 1 -17.84 -6.91 5.01
N ILE A 2 -17.33 -7.23 3.82
CA ILE A 2 -16.20 -6.59 3.11
C ILE A 2 -16.20 -5.06 3.18
N ARG A 3 -17.38 -4.46 3.31
CA ARG A 3 -17.62 -3.02 3.27
C ARG A 3 -16.94 -2.18 4.35
N GLY A 4 -16.68 -2.70 5.55
CA GLY A 4 -16.18 -1.87 6.66
C GLY A 4 -14.70 -1.54 6.60
N HIS A 5 -13.86 -2.55 6.34
CA HIS A 5 -12.41 -2.44 6.52
C HIS A 5 -11.70 -1.72 5.36
N LEU A 6 -12.25 -1.76 4.13
CA LEU A 6 -11.66 -1.06 2.97
C LEU A 6 -11.72 0.46 3.09
N SER A 7 -12.70 0.99 3.83
CA SER A 7 -12.90 2.43 4.02
C SER A 7 -12.16 3.01 5.23
N GLU A 8 -11.66 2.17 6.14
CA GLU A 8 -11.04 2.59 7.40
C GLU A 8 -9.74 3.38 7.17
N GLY A 9 -8.93 2.94 6.20
CA GLY A 9 -7.57 3.43 6.04
C GLY A 9 -6.65 2.86 7.11
N ILE A 10 -5.82 3.70 7.73
CA ILE A 10 -4.99 3.32 8.87
C ILE A 10 -5.89 3.19 10.10
N PRO A 11 -5.98 2.00 10.74
CA PRO A 11 -6.76 1.81 11.95
C PRO A 11 -6.24 2.69 13.10
N ASP A 12 -7.14 3.17 13.94
CA ASP A 12 -6.77 3.99 15.12
C ASP A 12 -6.02 3.16 16.18
N VAL A 13 -6.29 1.85 16.24
CA VAL A 13 -5.61 0.92 17.14
C VAL A 13 -4.61 0.09 16.33
N ILE A 14 -3.37 0.03 16.81
CA ILE A 14 -2.32 -0.81 16.22
C ILE A 14 -2.81 -2.26 16.14
N PRO A 15 -3.00 -2.84 14.93
CA PRO A 15 -3.53 -4.20 14.80
C PRO A 15 -2.47 -5.23 15.20
N ASN A 16 -2.86 -6.46 15.48
CA ASN A 16 -1.92 -7.54 15.76
C ASN A 16 -1.06 -7.86 14.54
N HIS A 17 0.23 -8.16 14.76
CA HIS A 17 1.12 -8.56 13.67
C HIS A 17 0.67 -9.93 13.12
N PRO A 18 0.47 -10.09 11.80
CA PRO A 18 -0.12 -11.30 11.22
C PRO A 18 0.84 -12.49 11.15
N GLY A 19 2.12 -12.26 11.44
CA GLY A 19 3.18 -13.26 11.28
C GLY A 19 3.54 -13.49 9.81
N ILE A 20 4.40 -14.48 9.57
CA ILE A 20 4.79 -14.94 8.23
C ILE A 20 3.88 -16.10 7.85
N ASP A 21 3.33 -16.06 6.65
CA ASP A 21 2.44 -17.09 6.13
C ASP A 21 3.25 -18.03 5.22
N PRO A 22 3.50 -19.29 5.63
CA PRO A 22 4.33 -20.20 4.85
C PRO A 22 3.64 -20.71 3.56
N ASN A 23 2.37 -20.37 3.33
CA ASN A 23 1.60 -20.87 2.19
C ASN A 23 1.68 -19.97 0.95
N VAL A 24 2.38 -18.84 1.03
CA VAL A 24 2.64 -17.98 -0.12
C VAL A 24 4.13 -17.77 -0.31
N ASP A 25 4.52 -17.49 -1.55
CA ASP A 25 5.88 -17.09 -1.84
C ASP A 25 6.17 -15.70 -1.26
N HIS A 26 7.38 -15.54 -0.72
CA HIS A 26 7.86 -14.29 -0.15
C HIS A 26 9.04 -13.73 -0.93
N ALA A 27 9.10 -12.40 -1.04
CA ALA A 27 10.19 -11.75 -1.78
C ALA A 27 11.55 -12.05 -1.12
N PRO A 28 12.61 -12.28 -1.92
CA PRO A 28 13.94 -12.51 -1.38
C PRO A 28 14.46 -11.25 -0.68
N PHE A 29 15.34 -11.46 0.30
CA PHE A 29 16.05 -10.38 0.99
C PHE A 29 16.72 -9.42 0.00
N ARG A 30 16.48 -8.11 0.17
CA ARG A 30 17.16 -7.08 -0.59
C ARG A 30 18.46 -6.69 0.10
N ARG A 31 19.56 -6.63 -0.65
CA ARG A 31 20.88 -6.24 -0.13
C ARG A 31 20.80 -4.97 0.72
N ASP A 32 21.38 -5.04 1.91
CA ASP A 32 21.57 -3.88 2.78
C ASP A 32 22.67 -2.99 2.18
N ILE A 33 22.24 -1.90 1.56
CA ILE A 33 23.10 -0.92 0.89
C ILE A 33 22.97 0.48 1.50
N LEU A 34 22.11 0.63 2.51
CA LEU A 34 21.81 1.92 3.10
C LEU A 34 22.83 2.26 4.18
N THR A 35 23.29 3.50 4.18
CA THR A 35 24.02 4.10 5.30
C THR A 35 23.13 4.29 6.52
N ASP A 36 23.71 4.50 7.70
CA ASP A 36 22.95 4.73 8.93
C ASP A 36 21.99 5.93 8.81
N ASP A 37 22.41 7.00 8.12
CA ASP A 37 21.56 8.18 7.90
C ASP A 37 20.40 7.88 6.94
N GLU A 38 20.64 7.08 5.90
CA GLU A 38 19.57 6.63 4.98
C GLU A 38 18.62 5.65 5.67
N LYS A 39 19.09 4.81 6.60
CA LYS A 39 18.24 3.95 7.43
C LYS A 39 17.35 4.80 8.34
N ARG A 40 17.92 5.79 9.04
CA ARG A 40 17.14 6.75 9.86
C ARG A 40 16.11 7.50 9.02
N LEU A 41 16.49 7.99 7.85
CA LEU A 41 15.57 8.66 6.93
C LEU A 41 14.45 7.72 6.45
N SER A 42 14.77 6.46 6.17
CA SER A 42 13.79 5.45 5.76
C SER A 42 12.75 5.20 6.85
N LEU A 43 13.19 5.10 8.11
CA LEU A 43 12.29 4.99 9.27
C LEU A 43 11.41 6.22 9.43
N HIS A 44 12.00 7.42 9.37
CA HIS A 44 11.24 8.68 9.43
C HIS A 44 10.17 8.74 8.31
N ASN A 45 10.53 8.35 7.09
CA ASN A 45 9.61 8.31 5.95
C ASN A 45 8.50 7.27 6.11
N ALA A 46 8.77 6.14 6.76
CA ALA A 46 7.77 5.12 7.06
C ALA A 46 6.80 5.60 8.16
N LEU A 47 7.31 6.27 9.19
CA LEU A 47 6.52 6.76 10.33
C LEU A 47 5.54 7.88 9.96
N ARG A 48 5.76 8.59 8.85
CA ARG A 48 4.88 9.69 8.39
C ARG A 48 3.42 9.29 8.17
N TYR A 49 3.15 8.00 7.98
CA TYR A 49 1.81 7.47 7.76
C TYR A 49 1.02 7.25 9.06
N PHE A 50 1.67 7.37 10.21
CA PHE A 50 1.12 6.98 11.50
C PHE A 50 1.12 8.13 12.51
N PRO A 51 0.14 8.18 13.43
CA PRO A 51 0.13 9.10 14.55
C PRO A 51 1.40 9.00 15.42
N SER A 52 1.88 10.13 15.94
CA SER A 52 3.17 10.19 16.65
C SER A 52 3.21 9.39 17.95
N ASP A 53 2.08 9.18 18.60
CA ASP A 53 1.92 8.34 19.79
C ASP A 53 2.13 6.84 19.51
N THR A 54 2.10 6.42 18.25
CA THR A 54 2.40 5.04 17.84
C THR A 54 3.88 4.82 17.48
N HIS A 55 4.67 5.90 17.35
CA HIS A 55 6.01 5.84 16.78
C HIS A 55 6.98 5.02 17.62
N ASP A 56 6.88 5.03 18.94
CA ASP A 56 7.77 4.24 19.82
C ASP A 56 7.68 2.74 19.55
N VAL A 57 6.48 2.25 19.23
CA VAL A 57 6.24 0.84 18.90
C VAL A 57 6.63 0.55 17.45
N LEU A 58 6.17 1.38 16.52
CA LEU A 58 6.34 1.13 15.08
C LEU A 58 7.76 1.36 14.60
N ALA A 59 8.53 2.28 15.21
CA ALA A 59 9.89 2.56 14.80
C ALA A 59 10.79 1.34 14.94
N GLN A 60 10.67 0.62 16.07
CA GLN A 60 11.43 -0.61 16.29
C GLN A 60 11.04 -1.69 15.29
N GLU A 61 9.74 -1.91 15.09
CA GLU A 61 9.25 -2.91 14.14
C GLU A 61 9.69 -2.61 12.71
N PHE A 62 9.62 -1.35 12.27
CA PHE A 62 10.08 -0.96 10.94
C PHE A 62 11.60 -1.08 10.79
N ALA A 63 12.36 -0.86 11.86
CA ALA A 63 13.80 -1.11 11.84
C ALA A 63 14.10 -2.61 11.70
N ASP A 64 13.33 -3.45 12.39
CA ASP A 64 13.46 -4.90 12.30
C ASP A 64 13.08 -5.41 10.90
N GLU A 65 12.00 -4.89 10.29
CA GLU A 65 11.65 -5.19 8.90
C GLU A 65 12.76 -4.75 7.93
N LEU A 66 13.31 -3.54 8.10
CA LEU A 66 14.38 -3.04 7.25
C LEU A 66 15.62 -3.93 7.32
N ASN A 67 15.97 -4.42 8.51
CA ASN A 67 17.11 -5.32 8.70
C ASN A 67 16.83 -6.73 8.17
N ALA A 68 15.60 -7.24 8.35
CA ALA A 68 15.24 -8.60 7.97
C ALA A 68 14.98 -8.76 6.47
N TYR A 69 14.46 -7.72 5.81
CA TYR A 69 13.97 -7.79 4.43
C TYR A 69 14.67 -6.79 3.48
N GLY A 70 15.38 -5.79 4.01
CA GLY A 70 15.91 -4.68 3.23
C GLY A 70 14.83 -3.70 2.77
N ARG A 71 13.61 -3.79 3.32
CA ARG A 71 12.45 -2.93 3.05
C ARG A 71 11.52 -2.87 4.26
N ILE A 72 10.73 -1.81 4.32
CA ILE A 72 9.66 -1.62 5.32
C ILE A 72 8.33 -1.83 4.60
N TYR A 73 7.75 -3.02 4.72
CA TYR A 73 6.47 -3.38 4.12
C TYR A 73 5.28 -3.01 5.00
N MET A 74 5.51 -2.86 6.30
CA MET A 74 4.49 -2.61 7.31
C MET A 74 3.51 -3.79 7.40
N HIS A 75 4.03 -5.02 7.53
CA HIS A 75 3.25 -6.27 7.46
C HIS A 75 2.07 -6.29 8.43
N ARG A 76 2.22 -5.66 9.59
CA ARG A 76 1.15 -5.45 10.57
C ARG A 76 -0.12 -4.85 9.97
N TYR A 77 0.02 -3.99 8.97
CA TYR A 77 -1.10 -3.32 8.32
C TYR A 77 -1.64 -4.07 7.11
N ARG A 78 -1.15 -5.28 6.80
CA ARG A 78 -1.79 -6.14 5.78
C ARG A 78 -3.19 -6.55 6.25
N PRO A 79 -4.24 -6.41 5.42
CA PRO A 79 -5.56 -6.97 5.75
C PRO A 79 -5.49 -8.51 5.84
N THR A 80 -6.02 -9.08 6.92
CA THR A 80 -6.04 -10.55 7.14
C THR A 80 -7.43 -11.11 7.42
N HIS A 81 -8.42 -10.25 7.64
CA HIS A 81 -9.79 -10.70 7.93
C HIS A 81 -10.51 -11.26 6.71
N GLU A 82 -10.03 -10.96 5.51
CA GLU A 82 -10.64 -11.34 4.24
C GLU A 82 -9.56 -11.69 3.23
N GLU A 83 -9.88 -12.60 2.32
CA GLU A 83 -8.98 -13.00 1.25
C GLU A 83 -8.71 -11.81 0.33
N MET A 84 -7.44 -11.58 0.02
CA MET A 84 -7.04 -10.61 -0.98
C MET A 84 -7.36 -11.19 -2.37
N ARG A 85 -8.42 -10.71 -3.01
CA ARG A 85 -8.81 -11.10 -4.37
C ARG A 85 -9.81 -10.10 -4.95
N ALA A 86 -10.08 -10.20 -6.24
CA ALA A 86 -11.18 -9.45 -6.84
C ALA A 86 -12.55 -9.97 -6.37
N TYR A 87 -13.45 -9.05 -6.04
CA TYR A 87 -14.85 -9.32 -5.69
C TYR A 87 -15.79 -8.70 -6.73
N PRO A 88 -17.09 -9.08 -6.77
CA PRO A 88 -18.07 -8.37 -7.59
C PRO A 88 -18.11 -6.88 -7.27
N ILE A 89 -18.22 -6.02 -8.29
CA ILE A 89 -18.06 -4.56 -8.16
C ILE A 89 -18.98 -3.93 -7.10
N ASP A 90 -20.19 -4.44 -6.92
CA ASP A 90 -21.19 -3.95 -5.95
C ASP A 90 -20.85 -4.28 -4.48
N THR A 91 -19.77 -5.04 -4.28
CA THR A 91 -19.24 -5.38 -2.95
C THR A 91 -18.41 -4.23 -2.37
N TYR A 92 -17.78 -3.42 -3.24
CA TYR A 92 -16.88 -2.35 -2.83
C TYR A 92 -17.67 -1.15 -2.28
N PRO A 93 -17.27 -0.59 -1.12
CA PRO A 93 -17.97 0.51 -0.47
C PRO A 93 -17.61 1.88 -1.10
N ALA A 94 -17.73 2.01 -2.42
CA ALA A 94 -17.31 3.21 -3.15
C ALA A 94 -18.50 4.12 -3.52
N ASN A 95 -18.30 5.43 -3.41
CA ASN A 95 -19.26 6.42 -3.91
C ASN A 95 -19.25 6.56 -5.44
N SER A 96 -18.18 6.12 -6.10
CA SER A 96 -18.01 6.11 -7.57
C SER A 96 -17.82 4.68 -8.07
N SER A 97 -18.56 4.29 -9.10
CA SER A 97 -18.42 2.98 -9.74
C SER A 97 -17.04 2.80 -10.39
N HIS A 98 -16.46 3.87 -10.94
CA HIS A 98 -15.10 3.86 -11.46
C HIS A 98 -14.08 3.59 -10.34
N ALA A 99 -14.27 4.18 -9.15
CA ALA A 99 -13.41 3.92 -8.01
C ALA A 99 -13.54 2.48 -7.50
N ALA A 100 -14.75 1.92 -7.46
CA ALA A 100 -14.99 0.50 -7.16
C ALA A 100 -14.24 -0.42 -8.14
N ALA A 101 -14.29 -0.14 -9.44
CA ALA A 101 -13.56 -0.90 -10.44
C ALA A 101 -12.04 -0.85 -10.21
N ILE A 102 -11.50 0.30 -9.80
CA ILE A 102 -10.08 0.44 -9.48
C ILE A 102 -9.72 -0.36 -8.22
N MET A 103 -10.55 -0.33 -7.17
CA MET A 103 -10.36 -1.14 -5.96
C MET A 103 -10.31 -2.64 -6.29
N LEU A 104 -11.20 -3.10 -7.18
CA LEU A 104 -11.21 -4.46 -7.71
C LEU A 104 -9.89 -4.82 -8.39
N MET A 105 -9.44 -3.98 -9.31
CA MET A 105 -8.19 -4.21 -10.04
C MET A 105 -6.96 -4.20 -9.13
N ILE A 106 -6.94 -3.35 -8.09
CA ILE A 106 -5.88 -3.34 -7.08
C ILE A 106 -5.83 -4.68 -6.34
N GLN A 107 -6.97 -5.18 -5.86
CA GLN A 107 -7.00 -6.46 -5.14
C GLN A 107 -6.66 -7.65 -6.04
N ASN A 108 -7.05 -7.62 -7.32
CA ASN A 108 -6.61 -8.63 -8.30
C ASN A 108 -5.08 -8.69 -8.41
N ASN A 109 -4.40 -7.54 -8.47
CA ASN A 109 -2.93 -7.51 -8.56
C ASN A 109 -2.23 -8.02 -7.30
N LEU A 110 -2.93 -8.11 -6.17
CA LEU A 110 -2.41 -8.56 -4.87
C LEU A 110 -2.96 -9.94 -4.47
N ASP A 111 -3.76 -10.57 -5.32
CA ASP A 111 -4.32 -11.90 -5.09
C ASP A 111 -3.19 -12.94 -5.01
N PRO A 112 -3.13 -13.81 -3.99
CA PRO A 112 -2.12 -14.88 -3.91
C PRO A 112 -2.09 -15.82 -5.12
N HIS A 113 -3.16 -15.92 -5.89
CA HIS A 113 -3.21 -16.69 -7.14
C HIS A 113 -2.69 -15.91 -8.36
N VAL A 114 -2.42 -14.61 -8.23
CA VAL A 114 -1.98 -13.71 -9.31
C VAL A 114 -0.60 -13.14 -9.03
N ALA A 115 -0.36 -12.67 -7.80
CA ALA A 115 0.84 -11.97 -7.40
C ALA A 115 1.99 -12.94 -7.09
N GLN A 116 3.19 -12.60 -7.56
CA GLN A 116 4.40 -13.37 -7.29
C GLN A 116 4.77 -13.37 -5.79
N PHE A 117 4.70 -12.21 -5.13
CA PHE A 117 4.94 -12.07 -3.69
C PHE A 117 3.82 -11.21 -3.08
N PRO A 118 2.63 -11.80 -2.80
CA PRO A 118 1.43 -11.04 -2.44
C PRO A 118 1.60 -10.22 -1.16
N HIS A 119 2.35 -10.75 -0.18
CA HIS A 119 2.54 -10.09 1.12
C HIS A 119 3.56 -8.94 1.08
N GLU A 120 4.43 -8.91 0.06
CA GLU A 120 5.37 -7.84 -0.25
C GLU A 120 4.87 -6.90 -1.37
N LEU A 121 3.58 -7.04 -1.73
CA LEU A 121 2.87 -6.21 -2.70
C LEU A 121 3.45 -6.28 -4.13
N ILE A 122 4.13 -7.38 -4.48
CA ILE A 122 4.79 -7.57 -5.79
C ILE A 122 3.97 -8.51 -6.66
N THR A 123 3.50 -8.01 -7.80
CA THR A 123 2.70 -8.81 -8.73
C THR A 123 3.56 -9.67 -9.63
N TYR A 124 4.63 -9.13 -10.21
CA TYR A 124 5.52 -9.88 -11.11
C TYR A 124 6.90 -9.23 -11.26
N GLY A 125 7.82 -9.91 -11.95
CA GLY A 125 9.14 -9.37 -12.30
C GLY A 125 10.11 -9.26 -11.12
N GLY A 126 9.81 -9.93 -10.01
CA GLY A 126 10.62 -9.94 -8.79
C GLY A 126 10.55 -8.64 -7.97
N ASN A 127 10.23 -7.50 -8.58
CA ASN A 127 10.15 -6.20 -7.90
C ASN A 127 9.03 -5.27 -8.40
N GLY A 128 8.18 -5.74 -9.34
CA GLY A 128 7.05 -4.99 -9.86
C GLY A 128 5.93 -4.88 -8.83
N SER A 129 6.03 -3.87 -7.96
CA SER A 129 5.15 -3.68 -6.81
C SER A 129 3.95 -2.78 -7.11
N VAL A 130 2.78 -3.10 -6.54
CA VAL A 130 1.57 -2.27 -6.58
C VAL A 130 1.71 -1.05 -5.67
N PHE A 131 2.24 -1.26 -4.46
CA PHE A 131 2.55 -0.22 -3.49
C PHE A 131 3.89 -0.54 -2.83
N GLN A 132 4.50 0.46 -2.16
CA GLN A 132 5.75 0.25 -1.42
C GLN A 132 5.52 -0.39 -0.05
N ASN A 133 4.34 -0.22 0.53
CA ASN A 133 3.96 -0.75 1.84
C ASN A 133 2.44 -0.82 2.03
N TRP A 134 1.99 -1.50 3.08
CA TRP A 134 0.58 -1.71 3.37
C TRP A 134 -0.16 -0.47 3.86
N ALA A 135 0.53 0.54 4.40
CA ALA A 135 -0.11 1.82 4.74
C ALA A 135 -0.61 2.54 3.49
N GLN A 136 0.18 2.53 2.41
CA GLN A 136 -0.22 3.09 1.12
C GLN A 136 -1.45 2.39 0.55
N TYR A 137 -1.49 1.05 0.58
CA TYR A 137 -2.67 0.28 0.19
C TYR A 137 -3.91 0.77 0.97
N ARG A 138 -3.83 0.78 2.30
CA ARG A 138 -4.96 1.16 3.16
C ARG A 138 -5.48 2.56 2.88
N ILE A 139 -4.59 3.54 2.78
CA ILE A 139 -4.97 4.93 2.52
C ILE A 139 -5.56 5.08 1.12
N THR A 140 -5.00 4.40 0.11
CA THR A 140 -5.57 4.38 -1.24
C THR A 140 -6.97 3.78 -1.26
N MET A 141 -7.20 2.64 -0.61
CA MET A 141 -8.54 2.03 -0.54
C MET A 141 -9.54 2.95 0.16
N ARG A 142 -9.13 3.62 1.25
CA ARG A 142 -9.96 4.65 1.90
C ARG A 142 -10.31 5.79 0.94
N TYR A 143 -9.33 6.35 0.24
CA TYR A 143 -9.59 7.44 -0.71
C TYR A 143 -10.51 7.01 -1.84
N LEU A 144 -10.31 5.82 -2.43
CA LEU A 144 -11.18 5.29 -3.48
C LEU A 144 -12.60 5.03 -2.98
N SER A 145 -12.76 4.59 -1.73
CA SER A 145 -14.09 4.36 -1.15
C SER A 145 -14.91 5.66 -0.99
N GLN A 146 -14.26 6.76 -0.61
CA GLN A 146 -14.96 8.01 -0.31
C GLN A 146 -15.02 9.00 -1.48
N MET A 147 -14.14 8.88 -2.49
CA MET A 147 -14.04 9.86 -3.56
C MET A 147 -15.31 9.95 -4.42
N THR A 148 -15.58 11.14 -4.94
CA THR A 148 -16.66 11.37 -5.90
C THR A 148 -16.14 11.40 -7.34
N ASP A 149 -17.05 11.39 -8.32
CA ASP A 149 -16.70 11.58 -9.74
C ASP A 149 -16.17 12.99 -10.06
N HIS A 150 -16.13 13.91 -9.09
CA HIS A 150 -15.57 15.25 -9.23
C HIS A 150 -14.18 15.36 -8.59
N GLN A 151 -13.51 14.24 -8.35
CA GLN A 151 -12.19 14.18 -7.77
C GLN A 151 -11.26 13.26 -8.56
N THR A 152 -9.96 13.50 -8.38
CA THR A 152 -8.87 12.67 -8.89
C THR A 152 -7.92 12.36 -7.74
N LEU A 153 -7.65 11.07 -7.52
CA LEU A 153 -6.61 10.60 -6.61
C LEU A 153 -5.26 10.66 -7.32
N VAL A 154 -4.29 11.34 -6.69
CA VAL A 154 -2.95 11.49 -7.23
C VAL A 154 -1.99 10.53 -6.51
N MET A 155 -1.33 9.66 -7.28
CA MET A 155 -0.46 8.60 -6.78
C MET A 155 1.01 8.82 -7.18
N TYR A 156 1.89 8.89 -6.18
CA TYR A 156 3.32 9.15 -6.30
C TYR A 156 4.11 7.87 -5.96
N SER A 157 4.36 7.03 -6.97
CA SER A 157 5.08 5.76 -6.82
C SER A 157 4.56 4.89 -5.68
N GLY A 158 3.24 4.71 -5.64
CA GLY A 158 2.51 4.03 -4.57
C GLY A 158 2.00 4.96 -3.47
N HIS A 159 2.62 6.11 -3.20
CA HIS A 159 2.11 7.04 -2.18
C HIS A 159 0.83 7.75 -2.63
N PRO A 160 -0.29 7.61 -1.91
CA PRO A 160 -1.49 8.39 -2.19
C PRO A 160 -1.33 9.82 -1.65
N LEU A 161 -1.02 10.77 -2.54
CA LEU A 161 -0.83 12.18 -2.16
C LEU A 161 -2.14 12.79 -1.66
N GLY A 162 -3.26 12.43 -2.28
CA GLY A 162 -4.59 12.88 -1.86
C GLY A 162 -5.60 12.97 -2.99
N LEU A 163 -6.82 13.36 -2.62
CA LEU A 163 -7.92 13.64 -3.54
C LEU A 163 -7.96 15.12 -3.87
N PHE A 164 -7.90 15.45 -5.16
CA PHE A 164 -7.95 16.82 -5.66
C PHE A 164 -9.23 17.04 -6.47
N PRO A 165 -9.86 18.23 -6.41
CA PRO A 165 -11.01 18.55 -7.25
C PRO A 165 -10.68 18.41 -8.73
N SER A 166 -11.61 17.83 -9.49
CA SER A 166 -11.55 17.70 -10.94
C SER A 166 -12.97 17.71 -11.52
N HIS A 167 -13.24 16.97 -12.60
CA HIS A 167 -14.56 16.91 -13.25
C HIS A 167 -14.90 15.48 -13.67
N PRO A 168 -16.17 15.15 -13.96
CA PRO A 168 -16.59 13.78 -14.29
C PRO A 168 -15.79 13.10 -15.39
N ASN A 169 -15.40 13.86 -16.43
CA ASN A 169 -14.61 13.35 -17.55
C ASN A 169 -13.09 13.23 -17.27
N ALA A 170 -12.61 13.61 -16.09
CA ALA A 170 -11.20 13.49 -15.71
C ALA A 170 -10.89 12.05 -15.26
N PRO A 171 -9.62 11.62 -15.27
CA PRO A 171 -9.22 10.36 -14.66
C PRO A 171 -9.56 10.34 -13.17
N ARG A 172 -10.07 9.21 -12.66
CA ARG A 172 -10.26 9.04 -11.21
C ARG A 172 -8.94 8.88 -10.47
N VAL A 173 -7.91 8.34 -11.13
CA VAL A 173 -6.57 8.16 -10.56
C VAL A 173 -5.53 8.55 -11.59
N VAL A 174 -4.51 9.30 -11.17
CA VAL A 174 -3.28 9.54 -11.95
C VAL A 174 -2.13 8.87 -11.22
N VAL A 175 -1.44 7.95 -11.90
CA VAL A 175 -0.35 7.16 -11.33
C VAL A 175 0.98 7.48 -12.01
N SER A 176 1.99 7.76 -11.19
CA SER A 176 3.39 7.78 -11.58
C SER A 176 4.12 6.69 -10.80
N ASN A 177 5.02 5.95 -11.43
CA ASN A 177 5.84 4.92 -10.78
C ASN A 177 7.28 5.04 -11.24
N GLY A 178 8.22 5.25 -10.31
CA GLY A 178 9.65 5.27 -10.61
C GLY A 178 10.09 6.47 -11.46
N MET A 179 9.33 7.58 -11.45
CA MET A 179 9.73 8.80 -12.15
C MET A 179 10.90 9.46 -11.40
N VAL A 180 12.04 9.59 -12.07
CA VAL A 180 13.28 10.14 -11.52
C VAL A 180 13.84 11.18 -12.48
N ILE A 181 14.55 12.18 -11.95
CA ILE A 181 15.33 13.10 -12.77
C ILE A 181 16.36 12.29 -13.58
N PRO A 182 16.47 12.45 -14.91
CA PRO A 182 17.24 11.52 -15.76
C PRO A 182 18.66 11.21 -15.28
N ASN A 183 19.40 12.21 -14.79
CA ASN A 183 20.78 12.05 -14.30
C ASN A 183 20.91 11.17 -13.04
N TYR A 184 19.79 10.80 -12.41
CA TYR A 184 19.74 9.98 -11.19
C TYR A 184 19.01 8.64 -11.40
N SER A 185 18.60 8.32 -12.63
CA SER A 185 17.97 7.03 -13.00
C SER A 185 19.01 6.01 -13.44
N LYS A 186 19.81 5.51 -12.48
CA LYS A 186 20.87 4.52 -12.72
C LYS A 186 20.33 3.10 -12.88
#